data_AF-A0A7S3D5T3-F1
#
_entry.id   AF-A0A7S3D5T3-F1
#
_cell.length_a   1.000
_cell.length_b   1.000
_cell.length_c   1.000
_cell.angle_alpha   90.00
_cell.angle_beta   90.00
_cell.angle_gamma   90.00
#
_symmetry.space_group_name_H-M   'P 1'
#
loop_
_entity.id
_entity.type
_entity.pdbx_description
1 polymer ?
#
loop_
_entity_poly.entity_id
_entity_poly.type
_entity_poly.pdbx_seq_one_letter_code
_entity_poly.pdbx_strand_id
1 'polypeptide(L)'
;EDFDGMQRMLEENMRGYHFTQELRRVLSNQMMMVFANPVRQFYKDDIKRAKRLKTDLDRVSAEYVTALRKHLNMKAEADPTLVRESEVNIQKKKHTLELLRFDTKAALAEVDAQRHFVAIEYAAALLSAVSVYFEKGWEEMKKVKGKAVTMQKWARTCREELSTLALRREEVRKQMQSSMSEVMAKLSPPLSPPPSSTHTT
;
A
#
# COMPACT_ATOMS: atom_id res chain seq x y z
N GLU A 1 -34.90 5.66 15.55
CA GLU A 1 -33.72 6.35 15.00
C GLU A 1 -34.14 7.02 13.70
N ASP A 2 -33.83 8.31 13.55
CA ASP A 2 -34.26 9.12 12.42
C ASP A 2 -33.36 8.91 11.19
N PHE A 3 -33.88 9.13 9.98
CA PHE A 3 -33.16 8.98 8.71
C PHE A 3 -31.85 9.78 8.69
N ASP A 4 -31.86 10.97 9.30
CA ASP A 4 -30.70 11.85 9.45
C ASP A 4 -29.58 11.25 10.31
N GLY A 5 -29.92 10.37 11.25
CA GLY A 5 -28.93 9.62 12.04
C GLY A 5 -28.22 8.57 11.19
N MET A 6 -28.94 7.92 10.28
CA MET A 6 -28.42 6.91 9.37
C MET A 6 -27.53 7.51 8.28
N GLN A 7 -27.94 8.65 7.73
CA GLN A 7 -27.12 9.37 6.76
C GLN A 7 -25.78 9.79 7.37
N ARG A 8 -25.78 10.32 8.60
CA ARG A 8 -24.54 10.64 9.33
C ARG A 8 -23.65 9.42 9.56
N MET A 9 -24.22 8.28 9.95
CA MET A 9 -23.46 7.03 10.10
C MET A 9 -22.84 6.55 8.79
N LEU A 10 -23.56 6.66 7.67
CA LEU A 10 -23.05 6.31 6.35
C LEU A 10 -21.87 7.21 5.96
N GLU A 11 -22.02 8.53 6.12
CA GLU A 11 -20.95 9.50 5.83
C GLU A 11 -19.69 9.23 6.68
N GLU A 12 -19.87 8.93 7.96
CA GLU A 12 -18.76 8.57 8.84
C GLU A 12 -18.08 7.26 8.44
N ASN A 13 -18.83 6.26 8.01
CA ASN A 13 -18.26 5.00 7.49
C ASN A 13 -17.46 5.22 6.21
N MET A 14 -17.98 6.04 5.30
CA MET A 14 -17.27 6.42 4.07
C MET A 14 -15.98 7.17 4.40
N ARG A 15 -16.01 8.11 5.36
CA ARG A 15 -14.80 8.78 5.87
C ARG A 15 -13.78 7.80 6.42
N GLY A 16 -14.20 6.82 7.23
CA GLY A 16 -13.32 5.77 7.75
C GLY A 16 -12.68 4.95 6.63
N TYR A 17 -13.44 4.58 5.60
CA TYR A 17 -12.90 3.89 4.43
C TYR A 17 -11.87 4.75 3.68
N HIS A 18 -12.17 6.02 3.42
CA HIS A 18 -11.23 6.94 2.78
C HIS A 18 -9.94 7.12 3.61
N PHE A 19 -10.06 7.18 4.94
CA PHE A 19 -8.90 7.23 5.83
C PHE A 19 -8.00 5.99 5.67
N THR A 20 -8.57 4.78 5.54
CA THR A 20 -7.74 3.57 5.31
C THR A 20 -7.02 3.59 3.97
N GLN A 21 -7.62 4.18 2.93
CA GLN A 21 -6.96 4.34 1.63
C GLN A 21 -5.80 5.34 1.71
N GLU A 22 -5.99 6.43 2.46
CA GLU A 22 -4.94 7.41 2.70
C GLU A 22 -3.79 6.82 3.52
N LEU A 23 -4.08 6.01 4.54
CA LEU A 23 -3.04 5.28 5.28
C LEU A 23 -2.20 4.39 4.36
N ARG A 24 -2.81 3.73 3.36
CA ARG A 24 -2.08 2.93 2.38
C ARG A 24 -1.12 3.79 1.53
N ARG A 25 -1.57 4.98 1.13
CA ARG A 25 -0.75 5.95 0.39
C ARG A 25 0.43 6.44 1.24
N VAL A 26 0.17 6.79 2.50
CA VAL A 26 1.20 7.20 3.46
C VAL A 26 2.23 6.09 3.65
N LEU A 27 1.79 4.85 3.86
CA LEU A 27 2.68 3.69 3.98
C LEU A 27 3.57 3.55 2.73
N SER A 28 2.98 3.63 1.54
CA SER A 28 3.74 3.52 0.29
C SER A 28 4.82 4.60 0.17
N ASN A 29 4.51 5.84 0.54
CA ASN A 29 5.48 6.94 0.57
C ASN A 29 6.58 6.69 1.62
N GLN A 30 6.22 6.22 2.81
CA GLN A 30 7.19 5.88 3.86
C GLN A 30 8.12 4.77 3.39
N MET A 31 7.58 3.68 2.80
CA MET A 31 8.38 2.58 2.23
C MET A 31 9.38 3.09 1.18
N MET A 32 8.96 4.02 0.32
CA MET A 32 9.85 4.63 -0.65
C MET A 32 11.00 5.41 0.01
N MET A 33 10.71 6.17 1.06
CA MET A 33 11.69 7.01 1.74
C MET A 33 12.65 6.23 2.64
N VAL A 34 12.14 5.27 3.43
CA VAL A 34 12.94 4.58 4.46
C VAL A 34 13.66 3.33 3.94
N PHE A 35 13.22 2.78 2.81
CA PHE A 35 13.77 1.54 2.28
C PHE A 35 14.21 1.67 0.83
N ALA A 36 13.31 2.04 -0.08
CA ALA A 36 13.62 1.97 -1.52
C ALA A 36 14.69 2.99 -1.95
N ASN A 37 14.58 4.24 -1.51
CA ASN A 37 15.54 5.30 -1.85
C ASN A 37 16.92 5.04 -1.24
N PRO A 38 17.05 4.74 0.06
CA PRO A 38 18.36 4.48 0.66
C PRO A 38 19.07 3.26 0.05
N VAL A 39 18.36 2.16 -0.21
CA VAL A 39 18.93 0.98 -0.90
C VAL A 39 19.42 1.33 -2.31
N ARG A 40 18.64 2.16 -3.03
CA ARG A 40 19.04 2.64 -4.36
C ARG A 40 20.27 3.55 -4.30
N GLN A 41 20.38 4.38 -3.27
CA GLN A 41 21.52 5.26 -3.06
C GLN A 41 22.78 4.45 -2.75
N PHE A 42 22.69 3.51 -1.80
CA PHE A 42 23.77 2.59 -1.43
C PHE A 42 24.33 1.85 -2.66
N TYR A 43 23.44 1.38 -3.54
CA TYR A 43 23.88 0.76 -4.79
C TYR A 43 24.58 1.75 -5.74
N LYS A 44 24.00 2.94 -5.95
CA LYS A 44 24.50 3.90 -6.93
C LYS A 44 25.79 4.58 -6.51
N ASP A 45 25.94 4.85 -5.22
CA ASP A 45 27.02 5.67 -4.70
C ASP A 45 28.13 4.77 -4.19
N ASP A 46 27.84 3.93 -3.20
CA ASP A 46 28.86 3.16 -2.49
C ASP A 46 29.34 1.95 -3.31
N ILE A 47 28.41 1.09 -3.75
CA ILE A 47 28.76 -0.12 -4.51
C ILE A 47 29.42 0.24 -5.85
N LYS A 48 28.85 1.18 -6.60
CA LYS A 48 29.46 1.58 -7.89
C LYS A 48 30.78 2.32 -7.69
N ARG A 49 30.95 3.12 -6.64
CA ARG A 49 32.25 3.76 -6.33
C ARG A 49 33.30 2.71 -6.03
N ALA A 50 33.02 1.75 -5.14
CA ALA A 50 33.94 0.66 -4.83
C ALA A 50 34.31 -0.15 -6.09
N LYS A 51 33.32 -0.42 -6.97
CA LYS A 51 33.57 -1.09 -8.25
C LYS A 51 34.51 -0.29 -9.16
N ARG A 52 34.31 1.03 -9.28
CA ARG A 52 35.20 1.92 -10.06
C ARG A 52 36.62 1.92 -9.50
N LEU A 53 36.77 2.11 -8.19
CA LEU A 53 38.07 2.10 -7.51
C LEU A 53 38.83 0.80 -7.73
N LYS A 54 38.12 -0.35 -7.66
CA LYS A 54 38.71 -1.65 -7.99
C LYS A 54 39.21 -1.71 -9.43
N THR A 55 38.41 -1.27 -10.40
CA THR A 55 38.81 -1.26 -11.81
C THR A 55 40.02 -0.37 -12.04
N ASP A 56 40.07 0.80 -11.40
CA ASP A 56 41.22 1.69 -11.47
C ASP A 56 42.46 1.07 -10.80
N LEU A 57 42.28 0.38 -9.68
CA LEU A 57 43.35 -0.31 -8.96
C LEU A 57 43.97 -1.40 -9.85
N ASP A 58 43.14 -2.21 -10.50
CA ASP A 58 43.59 -3.26 -11.41
C ASP A 58 44.39 -2.67 -12.58
N ARG A 59 43.93 -1.55 -13.15
CA ARG A 59 44.63 -0.81 -14.21
C ARG A 59 45.98 -0.27 -13.75
N VAL A 60 46.00 0.49 -12.65
CA VAL A 60 47.23 1.12 -12.12
C VAL A 60 48.24 0.07 -11.67
N SER A 61 47.77 -1.05 -11.12
CA SER A 61 48.60 -2.21 -10.76
C SER A 61 49.29 -2.79 -12.00
N ALA A 62 48.55 -3.02 -13.09
CA ALA A 62 49.12 -3.51 -14.34
C ALA A 62 50.15 -2.54 -14.93
N GLU A 63 49.88 -1.24 -14.89
CA GLU A 63 50.83 -0.21 -15.34
C GLU A 63 52.11 -0.16 -14.50
N TYR A 64 51.99 -0.28 -13.17
CA TYR A 64 53.13 -0.34 -12.26
C TYR A 64 53.99 -1.57 -12.54
N VAL A 65 53.39 -2.75 -12.66
CA VAL A 65 54.10 -4.00 -12.98
C VAL A 65 54.81 -3.88 -14.34
N THR A 66 54.16 -3.28 -15.33
CA THR A 66 54.75 -3.07 -16.66
C THR A 66 55.95 -2.12 -16.60
N ALA A 67 55.84 -1.00 -15.88
CA ALA A 67 56.94 -0.05 -15.69
C ALA A 67 58.11 -0.69 -14.93
N LEU A 68 57.82 -1.46 -13.88
CA LEU A 68 58.82 -2.17 -13.10
C LEU A 68 59.59 -3.18 -13.95
N ARG A 69 58.88 -4.01 -14.75
CA ARG A 69 59.51 -4.95 -15.68
C ARG A 69 60.41 -4.24 -16.69
N LYS A 70 59.96 -3.11 -17.24
CA LYS A 70 60.75 -2.32 -18.20
C LYS A 70 62.06 -1.83 -17.57
N HIS A 71 62.01 -1.34 -16.33
CA HIS A 71 63.19 -0.88 -15.60
C HIS A 71 64.16 -2.01 -15.26
N LEU A 72 63.66 -3.15 -14.75
CA LEU A 72 64.48 -4.31 -14.42
C LEU A 72 65.18 -4.91 -15.64
N ASN A 73 64.61 -4.73 -16.83
CA ASN A 73 65.20 -5.18 -18.09
C ASN A 73 66.17 -4.16 -18.73
N MET A 74 66.43 -3.02 -18.09
CA MET A 74 67.46 -2.08 -18.58
C MET A 74 68.85 -2.69 -18.39
N LYS A 75 69.67 -2.65 -19.45
CA LYS A 75 71.04 -3.19 -19.42
C LYS A 75 71.93 -2.33 -18.51
N ALA A 76 73.01 -2.91 -17.98
CA ALA A 76 74.00 -2.21 -17.15
C ALA A 76 74.70 -1.04 -17.87
N GLU A 77 74.75 -1.06 -19.21
CA GLU A 77 75.29 0.02 -20.05
C GLU A 77 74.24 1.07 -20.46
N ALA A 78 73.02 1.00 -19.91
CA ALA A 78 71.98 1.96 -20.22
C ALA A 78 72.38 3.37 -19.75
N ASP A 79 71.97 4.38 -20.53
CA ASP A 79 72.19 5.78 -20.20
C ASP A 79 71.71 6.11 -18.78
N PRO A 80 72.60 6.62 -17.90
CA PRO A 80 72.26 6.98 -16.52
C PRO A 80 71.06 7.91 -16.39
N THR A 81 70.85 8.83 -17.34
CA THR A 81 69.68 9.71 -17.34
C THR A 81 68.38 8.93 -17.57
N LEU A 82 68.35 8.00 -18.53
CA LEU A 82 67.20 7.13 -18.77
C LEU A 82 66.90 6.21 -17.58
N VAL A 83 67.93 5.69 -16.90
CA VAL A 83 67.76 4.86 -15.70
C VAL A 83 67.09 5.66 -14.58
N ARG A 84 67.57 6.89 -14.33
CA ARG A 84 67.02 7.78 -13.30
C ARG A 84 65.57 8.18 -13.60
N GLU A 85 65.24 8.52 -14.84
CA GLU A 85 63.86 8.83 -15.23
C GLU A 85 62.91 7.64 -15.02
N SER A 86 63.38 6.44 -15.37
CA SER A 86 62.65 5.18 -15.18
C SER A 86 62.38 4.92 -13.69
N GLU A 87 63.38 5.16 -12.83
CA GLU A 87 63.25 5.02 -11.38
C GLU A 87 62.24 6.02 -10.77
N VAL A 88 62.30 7.30 -11.19
CA VAL A 88 61.32 8.32 -10.76
C VAL A 88 59.90 7.94 -11.20
N ASN A 89 59.74 7.43 -12.43
CA ASN A 89 58.44 6.98 -12.93
C ASN A 89 57.88 5.79 -12.11
N ILE A 90 58.73 4.83 -11.75
CA ILE A 90 58.33 3.70 -10.88
C ILE A 90 57.88 4.20 -9.51
N GLN A 91 58.64 5.10 -8.88
CA GLN A 91 58.26 5.63 -7.56
C GLN A 91 56.93 6.37 -7.61
N LYS A 92 56.69 7.17 -8.65
CA LYS A 92 55.39 7.84 -8.86
C LYS A 92 54.24 6.84 -9.03
N LYS A 93 54.42 5.81 -9.86
CA LYS A 93 53.42 4.77 -10.07
C LYS A 93 53.17 3.94 -8.80
N LYS A 94 54.21 3.62 -8.05
CA LYS A 94 54.11 2.93 -6.75
C LYS A 94 53.30 3.75 -5.75
N HIS A 95 53.61 5.05 -5.62
CA HIS A 95 52.88 5.93 -4.71
C HIS A 95 51.39 6.01 -5.09
N THR A 96 51.08 6.17 -6.38
CA THR A 96 49.70 6.18 -6.89
C THR A 96 48.98 4.86 -6.60
N LEU A 97 49.66 3.73 -6.80
CA LEU A 97 49.13 2.40 -6.52
C LEU A 97 48.79 2.23 -5.03
N GLU A 98 49.67 2.65 -4.12
CA GLU A 98 49.45 2.53 -2.67
C GLU A 98 48.28 3.40 -2.19
N LEU A 99 48.16 4.64 -2.70
CA LEU A 99 47.02 5.50 -2.40
C LEU A 99 45.71 4.86 -2.86
N LEU A 100 45.66 4.40 -4.11
CA LEU A 100 44.45 3.82 -4.67
C LEU A 100 44.08 2.48 -3.99
N ARG A 101 45.07 1.72 -3.55
CA ARG A 101 44.87 0.50 -2.75
C ARG A 101 44.29 0.81 -1.39
N PHE A 102 44.76 1.88 -0.73
CA PHE A 102 44.18 2.37 0.51
C PHE A 102 42.72 2.78 0.30
N ASP A 103 42.44 3.63 -0.70
CA ASP A 103 41.08 4.12 -1.00
C ASP A 103 40.12 2.97 -1.34
N THR A 104 40.58 1.99 -2.12
CA THR A 104 39.79 0.80 -2.45
C THR A 104 39.47 -0.02 -1.20
N LYS A 105 40.45 -0.23 -0.31
CA LYS A 105 40.24 -0.95 0.94
C LYS A 105 39.27 -0.21 1.87
N ALA A 106 39.40 1.10 1.96
CA ALA A 106 38.49 1.95 2.73
C ALA A 106 37.06 1.86 2.16
N ALA A 107 36.89 2.03 0.85
CA ALA A 107 35.57 1.93 0.22
C ALA A 107 34.93 0.55 0.37
N LEU A 108 35.71 -0.53 0.32
CA LEU A 108 35.20 -1.89 0.59
C LEU A 108 34.77 -2.07 2.05
N ALA A 109 35.53 -1.52 3.00
CA ALA A 109 35.18 -1.55 4.41
C ALA A 109 33.91 -0.73 4.70
N GLU A 110 33.76 0.44 4.07
CA GLU A 110 32.55 1.26 4.12
C GLU A 110 31.33 0.49 3.61
N VAL A 111 31.44 -0.17 2.44
CA VAL A 111 30.36 -0.99 1.87
C VAL A 111 29.99 -2.15 2.78
N ASP A 112 30.96 -2.84 3.38
CA ASP A 112 30.69 -3.98 4.26
C ASP A 112 30.01 -3.54 5.56
N ALA A 113 30.51 -2.47 6.19
CA ALA A 113 29.91 -1.89 7.38
C ALA A 113 28.49 -1.38 7.11
N GLN A 114 28.29 -0.65 6.01
CA GLN A 114 26.99 -0.17 5.60
C GLN A 114 26.04 -1.32 5.30
N ARG A 115 26.44 -2.39 4.60
CA ARG A 115 25.55 -3.52 4.29
C ARG A 115 24.88 -4.09 5.54
N HIS A 116 25.65 -4.28 6.62
CA HIS A 116 25.12 -4.82 7.87
C HIS A 116 24.16 -3.84 8.57
N PHE A 117 24.52 -2.56 8.58
CA PHE A 117 23.71 -1.51 9.21
C PHE A 117 22.42 -1.21 8.41
N VAL A 118 22.55 -0.94 7.12
CA VAL A 118 21.49 -0.68 6.13
C VAL A 118 20.43 -1.79 6.13
N ALA A 119 20.85 -3.05 6.17
CA ALA A 119 19.91 -4.17 6.14
C ALA A 119 19.02 -4.20 7.38
N ILE A 120 19.60 -3.99 8.57
CA ILE A 120 18.87 -4.05 9.83
C ILE A 120 18.04 -2.78 10.04
N GLU A 121 18.63 -1.61 9.85
CA GLU A 121 17.98 -0.33 10.09
C GLU A 121 16.79 -0.11 9.14
N TYR A 122 16.96 -0.32 7.83
CA TYR A 122 15.87 -0.10 6.88
C TYR A 122 14.79 -1.18 6.98
N ALA A 123 15.15 -2.43 7.31
CA ALA A 123 14.16 -3.46 7.61
C ALA A 123 13.37 -3.12 8.88
N ALA A 124 14.03 -2.65 9.93
CA ALA A 124 13.37 -2.23 11.16
C ALA A 124 12.46 -1.02 10.95
N ALA A 125 12.92 -0.01 10.19
CA ALA A 125 12.10 1.16 9.84
C ALA A 125 10.89 0.77 9.00
N LEU A 126 11.06 -0.14 8.04
CA LEU A 126 9.97 -0.68 7.25
C LEU A 126 8.95 -1.42 8.12
N LEU A 127 9.41 -2.32 9.00
CA LEU A 127 8.55 -3.05 9.93
C LEU A 127 7.77 -2.09 10.83
N SER A 128 8.44 -1.06 11.36
CA SER A 128 7.79 -0.02 12.17
C SER A 128 6.69 0.70 11.39
N ALA A 129 6.96 1.14 10.16
CA ALA A 129 5.97 1.80 9.31
C ALA A 129 4.75 0.89 9.01
N VAL A 130 5.01 -0.38 8.73
CA VAL A 130 3.97 -1.39 8.48
C VAL A 130 3.15 -1.66 9.74
N SER A 131 3.78 -1.77 10.92
CA SER A 131 3.10 -1.94 12.20
C SER A 131 2.16 -0.77 12.49
N VAL A 132 2.62 0.47 12.32
CA VAL A 132 1.80 1.68 12.51
C VAL A 132 0.63 1.71 11.53
N TYR A 133 0.83 1.29 10.28
CA TYR A 133 -0.24 1.17 9.30
C TYR A 133 -1.32 0.18 9.75
N PHE A 134 -0.91 -1.02 10.18
CA PHE A 134 -1.86 -2.04 10.63
C PHE A 134 -2.60 -1.63 11.90
N GLU A 135 -1.91 -1.03 12.86
CA GLU A 135 -2.50 -0.54 14.11
C GLU A 135 -3.57 0.52 13.82
N LYS A 136 -3.22 1.59 13.10
CA LYS A 136 -4.16 2.67 12.76
C LYS A 136 -5.30 2.19 11.86
N GLY A 137 -4.99 1.32 10.90
CA GLY A 137 -6.00 0.74 10.01
C GLY A 137 -7.00 -0.13 10.76
N TRP A 138 -6.51 -0.95 11.69
CA TRP A 138 -7.36 -1.80 12.54
C TRP A 138 -8.28 -0.98 13.43
N GLU A 139 -7.74 0.04 14.10
CA GLU A 139 -8.54 0.93 14.96
C GLU A 139 -9.68 1.60 14.18
N GLU A 140 -9.41 2.07 12.97
CA GLU A 140 -10.44 2.70 12.15
C GLU A 140 -11.46 1.69 11.63
N MET A 141 -11.01 0.53 11.14
CA MET A 141 -11.90 -0.53 10.68
C MET A 141 -12.80 -1.08 11.78
N LYS A 142 -12.34 -1.07 13.04
CA LYS A 142 -13.17 -1.43 14.19
C LYS A 142 -14.34 -0.46 14.37
N LYS A 143 -14.13 0.85 14.19
CA LYS A 143 -15.20 1.87 14.24
C LYS A 143 -16.18 1.68 13.08
N VAL A 144 -15.67 1.48 11.86
CA VAL A 144 -16.49 1.26 10.66
C VAL A 144 -17.36 0.01 10.82
N LYS A 145 -16.79 -1.09 11.30
CA LYS A 145 -17.50 -2.35 11.55
C LYS A 145 -18.66 -2.16 12.53
N GLY A 146 -18.42 -1.45 13.64
CA GLY A 146 -19.46 -1.19 14.64
C GLY A 146 -20.68 -0.49 14.05
N LYS A 147 -20.44 0.59 13.29
CA LYS A 147 -21.49 1.36 12.61
C LYS A 147 -22.21 0.56 11.53
N ALA A 148 -21.46 -0.20 10.73
CA ALA A 148 -22.04 -1.07 9.69
C ALA A 148 -23.02 -2.11 10.28
N VAL A 149 -22.71 -2.67 11.45
CA VAL A 149 -23.62 -3.58 12.17
C VAL A 149 -24.88 -2.86 12.62
N THR A 150 -24.77 -1.64 13.16
CA THR A 150 -25.95 -0.82 13.52
C THR A 150 -26.84 -0.54 12.32
N MET A 151 -26.24 -0.12 11.20
CA MET A 151 -26.98 0.14 9.96
C MET A 151 -27.69 -1.12 9.43
N GLN A 152 -27.04 -2.29 9.52
CA GLN A 152 -27.67 -3.56 9.13
C GLN A 152 -28.86 -3.93 10.01
N LYS A 153 -28.79 -3.66 11.33
CA LYS A 153 -29.93 -3.89 12.23
C LYS A 153 -31.09 -2.98 11.85
N TRP A 154 -30.83 -1.69 11.67
CA TRP A 154 -31.85 -0.72 11.26
C TRP A 154 -32.50 -1.11 9.93
N ALA A 155 -31.72 -1.51 8.94
CA ALA A 155 -32.25 -1.96 7.65
C ALA A 155 -33.19 -3.18 7.76
N ARG A 156 -32.96 -4.07 8.74
CA ARG A 156 -33.89 -5.17 9.05
C ARG A 156 -35.16 -4.63 9.67
N THR A 157 -35.07 -3.75 10.66
CA THR A 157 -36.23 -3.12 11.29
C THR A 157 -37.11 -2.40 10.27
N CYS A 158 -36.53 -1.59 9.37
CA CYS A 158 -37.31 -0.94 8.31
C CYS A 158 -37.98 -1.93 7.36
N ARG A 159 -37.34 -3.08 7.08
CA ARG A 159 -37.93 -4.13 6.25
C ARG A 159 -39.13 -4.78 6.96
N GLU A 160 -39.02 -5.02 8.26
CA GLU A 160 -40.11 -5.56 9.09
C GLU A 160 -41.27 -4.56 9.15
N GLU A 161 -41.00 -3.28 9.42
CA GLU A 161 -42.00 -2.20 9.42
C GLU A 161 -42.70 -2.10 8.06
N LEU A 162 -41.96 -2.11 6.96
CA LEU A 162 -42.52 -2.07 5.61
C LEU A 162 -43.45 -3.26 5.33
N SER A 163 -43.06 -4.47 5.77
CA SER A 163 -43.88 -5.67 5.65
C SER A 163 -45.18 -5.54 6.46
N THR A 164 -45.09 -5.08 7.72
CA THR A 164 -46.29 -4.87 8.55
C THR A 164 -47.23 -3.82 7.98
N LEU A 165 -46.68 -2.73 7.40
CA LEU A 165 -47.46 -1.70 6.72
C LEU A 165 -48.16 -2.25 5.47
N ALA A 166 -47.51 -3.13 4.71
CA ALA A 166 -48.12 -3.78 3.56
C ALA A 166 -49.30 -4.68 3.97
N LEU A 167 -49.13 -5.47 5.04
CA LEU A 167 -50.20 -6.32 5.58
C LEU A 167 -51.39 -5.49 6.09
N ARG A 168 -51.12 -4.43 6.86
CA ARG A 168 -52.18 -3.51 7.34
C ARG A 168 -52.93 -2.84 6.20
N ARG A 169 -52.21 -2.44 5.13
CA ARG A 169 -52.81 -1.83 3.94
C ARG A 169 -53.77 -2.79 3.24
N GLU A 170 -53.37 -4.05 3.09
CA GLU A 170 -54.21 -5.07 2.48
C GLU A 170 -55.44 -5.39 3.35
N GLU A 171 -55.28 -5.44 4.66
CA GLU A 171 -56.39 -5.64 5.60
C GLU A 171 -57.40 -4.50 5.53
N VAL A 172 -56.95 -3.25 5.59
CA VAL A 172 -57.81 -2.06 5.44
C VAL A 172 -58.54 -2.08 4.09
N ARG A 173 -57.86 -2.47 3.02
CA ARG A 173 -58.47 -2.61 1.69
C ARG A 173 -59.59 -3.65 1.69
N LYS A 174 -59.39 -4.83 2.31
CA LYS A 174 -60.42 -5.87 2.41
C LYS A 174 -61.62 -5.41 3.24
N GLN A 175 -61.39 -4.71 4.35
CA GLN A 175 -62.46 -4.16 5.18
C GLN A 175 -63.31 -3.13 4.42
N MET A 176 -62.67 -2.26 3.63
CA MET A 176 -63.39 -1.32 2.75
C MET A 176 -64.20 -2.02 1.66
N GLN A 177 -63.69 -3.10 1.07
CA GLN A 177 -64.41 -3.89 0.07
C GLN A 177 -65.61 -4.65 0.67
N SER A 178 -65.44 -5.25 1.86
CA SER A 178 -66.51 -5.95 2.56
C SER A 178 -67.64 -5.00 2.98
N SER A 179 -67.28 -3.86 3.58
CA SER A 179 -68.27 -2.84 3.96
C SER A 179 -69.01 -2.26 2.76
N MET A 180 -68.31 -2.03 1.63
CA MET A 180 -68.96 -1.62 0.37
C MET A 180 -69.93 -2.70 -0.15
N SER A 181 -69.53 -3.98 -0.10
CA SER A 181 -70.39 -5.10 -0.50
C SER A 181 -71.65 -5.21 0.37
N GLU A 182 -71.52 -5.05 1.68
CA GLU A 182 -72.66 -5.03 2.62
C GLU A 182 -73.62 -3.85 2.36
N VAL A 183 -73.07 -2.68 2.06
CA VAL A 183 -73.88 -1.50 1.69
C VAL A 183 -74.62 -1.75 0.38
N MET A 184 -73.95 -2.31 -0.63
CA MET A 184 -74.55 -2.66 -1.92
C MET A 184 -75.63 -3.75 -1.78
N ALA A 185 -75.43 -4.74 -0.91
CA ALA A 185 -76.41 -5.78 -0.63
C ALA A 185 -77.67 -5.23 0.06
N LYS A 186 -77.53 -4.26 0.97
CA LYS A 186 -78.67 -3.57 1.62
C LYS A 186 -79.44 -2.64 0.67
N LEU A 187 -78.78 -2.13 -0.38
CA LEU A 187 -79.41 -1.29 -1.41
C LEU A 187 -80.04 -2.12 -2.55
N SER A 188 -79.84 -3.43 -2.58
CA SER A 188 -80.46 -4.31 -3.57
C SER A 188 -81.94 -4.55 -3.22
N PRO A 189 -82.90 -4.27 -4.13
CA PRO A 189 -84.32 -4.46 -3.84
C PRO A 189 -84.66 -5.96 -3.68
N PRO A 190 -85.63 -6.33 -2.82
CA PRO A 190 -86.04 -7.72 -2.65
C PRO A 190 -86.54 -8.27 -3.99
N LEU A 191 -86.07 -9.48 -4.37
CA LEU A 191 -86.66 -10.20 -5.50
C LEU A 191 -88.16 -10.36 -5.24
N SER A 192 -88.97 -9.81 -6.14
CA SER A 192 -90.43 -9.98 -6.13
C SER A 192 -90.75 -11.49 -6.13
N PRO A 193 -91.65 -11.97 -5.26
CA PRO A 193 -92.06 -13.37 -5.29
C PRO A 193 -92.81 -13.67 -6.62
N PRO A 194 -92.68 -14.88 -7.18
CA PRO A 194 -93.40 -15.25 -8.40
C PRO A 194 -94.91 -15.18 -8.17
N PRO A 195 -95.70 -14.76 -9.18
CA PRO A 195 -97.14 -14.61 -9.03
C PRO A 195 -97.79 -15.96 -8.73
N SER A 196 -98.53 -16.00 -7.61
CA SER A 196 -99.37 -17.14 -7.23
C SER A 196 -100.55 -17.23 -8.20
N SER A 197 -100.56 -18.22 -9.08
CA SER A 197 -101.75 -18.57 -9.87
C SER A 197 -102.73 -19.34 -9.00
N THR A 198 -103.63 -18.64 -8.31
CA THR A 198 -104.87 -19.24 -7.80
C THR A 198 -105.97 -18.98 -8.83
N HIS A 199 -106.35 -19.99 -9.61
CA HIS A 199 -107.68 -20.06 -10.20
C HIS A 199 -108.39 -21.29 -9.64
N THR A 200 -109.41 -20.98 -8.83
CA THR A 200 -110.46 -21.87 -8.37
C THR A 200 -111.60 -21.80 -9.37
N THR A 201 -112.00 -22.95 -9.92
CA THR A 201 -113.40 -23.35 -10.17
C THR A 201 -113.41 -24.83 -10.50
#